data_AF-A0A0G1L3U6-F1
#
_entry.id   AF-A0A0G1L3U6-F1
#
_cell.length_a   1.000
_cell.length_b   1.000
_cell.length_c   1.000
_cell.angle_alpha   90.00
_cell.angle_beta   90.00
_cell.angle_gamma   90.00
#
_symmetry.space_group_name_H-M   'P 1'
#
loop_
_entity.id
_entity.type
_entity.pdbx_description
1 polymer ?
#
loop_
_entity_poly.entity_id
_entity_poly.type
_entity_poly.pdbx_seq_one_letter_code
_entity_poly.pdbx_strand_id
1 'polypeptide(L)'
;MKKYIIGTLALASGFALFWIWLGGVGIEIKTAGVRLPFSLADIGPKLIELGVIDENKYSSPYLTRQYAPLEISSENSRDILNILWGFGLANKNEILETGPMADPKYGGPEGFASTGGWTIGTNHPMSHYSKHDIVTLNAQQQKLVNSVSKRIFRPCCPNPAYFPDCNHGMAMLGLLELMAHNGLDEKNMEQYAHKVNEMWFPELRQNSSCAV
;
A
#
# COMPACT_ATOMS: atom_id res chain seq x y z
N MET A 1 79.25 -20.25 -19.74
CA MET A 1 79.44 -19.57 -21.04
C MET A 1 78.07 -19.15 -21.58
N LYS A 2 78.01 -17.92 -22.11
CA LYS A 2 76.86 -17.19 -22.66
C LYS A 2 75.76 -18.02 -23.34
N LYS A 3 74.51 -17.60 -23.18
CA LYS A 3 73.69 -17.04 -24.28
C LYS A 3 72.40 -16.40 -23.74
N TYR A 4 72.23 -15.12 -24.05
CA TYR A 4 70.97 -14.37 -24.05
C TYR A 4 70.21 -14.71 -25.33
N ILE A 5 68.89 -14.90 -25.27
CA ILE A 5 67.96 -14.61 -26.37
C ILE A 5 66.68 -14.00 -25.79
N ILE A 6 66.32 -12.86 -26.37
CA ILE A 6 65.16 -12.02 -26.13
C ILE A 6 63.96 -12.64 -26.86
N GLY A 7 62.77 -12.62 -26.23
CA GLY A 7 61.52 -12.99 -26.88
C GLY A 7 60.34 -12.27 -26.23
N THR A 8 60.01 -11.09 -26.77
CA THR A 8 58.72 -10.42 -26.57
C THR A 8 57.57 -11.30 -27.07
N LEU A 9 56.54 -11.52 -26.24
CA LEU A 9 55.23 -11.92 -26.75
C LEU A 9 54.09 -11.37 -25.89
N ALA A 10 53.27 -10.56 -26.57
CA ALA A 10 51.82 -10.41 -26.48
C ALA A 10 51.14 -10.16 -25.13
N LEU A 11 50.53 -8.97 -25.07
CA LEU A 11 49.33 -8.66 -24.30
C LEU A 11 48.30 -9.81 -24.33
N ALA A 12 47.93 -10.29 -23.16
CA ALA A 12 46.57 -10.75 -22.89
C ALA A 12 46.06 -9.97 -21.69
N SER A 13 45.18 -9.02 -21.97
CA SER A 13 44.42 -8.23 -21.01
C SER A 13 43.50 -9.14 -20.19
N GLY A 14 44.06 -9.81 -19.20
CA GLY A 14 43.31 -10.36 -18.07
C GLY A 14 43.21 -9.28 -17.01
N PHE A 15 42.15 -8.47 -17.04
CA PHE A 15 41.75 -7.72 -15.85
C PHE A 15 41.29 -8.76 -14.82
N ALA A 16 42.25 -9.32 -14.08
CA ALA A 16 41.98 -9.87 -12.77
C ALA A 16 41.45 -8.69 -11.93
N LEU A 17 40.13 -8.61 -11.79
CA LEU A 17 39.49 -7.70 -10.85
C LEU A 17 39.88 -8.18 -9.45
N PHE A 18 41.04 -7.70 -9.01
CA PHE A 18 41.48 -7.70 -7.64
C PHE A 18 40.47 -6.83 -6.88
N TRP A 19 39.51 -7.47 -6.21
CA TRP A 19 38.59 -6.78 -5.31
C TRP A 19 39.40 -6.33 -4.08
N ILE A 20 40.04 -5.17 -4.20
CA ILE A 20 40.52 -4.43 -3.04
C ILE A 20 39.27 -3.86 -2.37
N TRP A 21 38.88 -4.47 -1.27
CA TRP A 21 37.77 -4.02 -0.43
C TRP A 21 38.22 -2.79 0.36
N LEU A 22 38.21 -1.63 -0.29
CA LEU A 22 38.33 -0.32 0.36
C LEU A 22 36.93 0.28 0.46
N GLY A 23 36.26 0.01 1.58
CA GLY A 23 35.36 0.90 2.35
C GLY A 23 34.53 1.97 1.64
N GLY A 24 34.09 1.78 0.40
CA GLY A 24 33.16 2.65 -0.30
C GLY A 24 31.80 1.96 -0.33
N VAL A 25 30.86 2.47 0.47
CA VAL A 25 29.45 2.12 0.36
C VAL A 25 29.01 2.51 -1.06
N GLY A 26 29.01 1.53 -1.97
CA GLY A 26 28.29 1.66 -3.21
C GLY A 26 26.84 1.94 -2.85
N ILE A 27 26.37 3.14 -3.15
CA ILE A 27 24.95 3.48 -3.05
C ILE A 27 24.25 2.63 -4.10
N GLU A 28 23.78 1.46 -3.68
CA GLU A 28 22.73 0.75 -4.39
C GLU A 28 21.50 1.67 -4.31
N ILE A 29 21.16 2.34 -5.40
CA ILE A 29 19.92 3.10 -5.52
C ILE A 29 18.79 2.06 -5.52
N LYS A 30 18.41 1.58 -4.33
CA LYS A 30 17.17 0.84 -4.14
C LYS A 30 16.03 1.83 -4.29
N THR A 31 15.27 1.65 -5.36
CA THR A 31 14.13 2.47 -5.74
C THR A 31 13.11 2.61 -4.59
N ALA A 32 12.91 3.86 -4.16
CA ALA A 32 11.70 4.56 -3.72
C ALA A 32 10.40 3.76 -3.46
N GLY A 33 10.41 2.78 -2.56
CA GLY A 33 9.21 2.03 -2.18
C GLY A 33 9.11 1.74 -0.68
N VAL A 34 7.93 1.33 -0.25
CA VAL A 34 7.59 0.93 1.13
C VAL A 34 7.32 -0.57 1.14
N ARG A 35 8.17 -1.33 1.83
CA ARG A 35 7.99 -2.78 2.02
C ARG A 35 7.35 -3.07 3.38
N LEU A 36 6.15 -3.62 3.37
CA LEU A 36 5.44 -4.08 4.57
C LEU A 36 5.82 -5.54 4.90
N PRO A 37 5.78 -5.96 6.18
CA PRO A 37 6.23 -7.29 6.59
C PRO A 37 5.17 -8.40 6.36
N PHE A 38 4.11 -8.12 5.62
CA PHE A 38 3.03 -9.06 5.28
C PHE A 38 2.65 -8.92 3.80
N SER A 39 1.89 -9.88 3.28
CA SER A 39 1.46 -9.95 1.89
C SER A 39 -0.04 -9.67 1.71
N LEU A 40 -0.50 -9.51 0.46
CA LEU A 40 -1.95 -9.44 0.18
C LEU A 40 -2.63 -10.81 0.15
N ALA A 41 -1.86 -11.91 0.18
CA ALA A 41 -2.34 -13.28 0.17
C ALA A 41 -3.46 -13.51 -0.86
N ASP A 42 -4.67 -13.86 -0.39
CA ASP A 42 -5.85 -14.14 -1.20
C ASP A 42 -6.84 -12.96 -1.31
N ILE A 43 -6.47 -11.74 -0.88
CA ILE A 43 -7.37 -10.58 -0.91
C ILE A 43 -7.87 -10.28 -2.32
N GLY A 44 -6.97 -10.21 -3.31
CA GLY A 44 -7.33 -9.96 -4.70
C GLY A 44 -8.38 -10.95 -5.24
N PRO A 45 -8.12 -12.27 -5.19
CA PRO A 45 -9.09 -13.28 -5.61
C PRO A 45 -10.43 -13.19 -4.86
N LYS A 46 -10.40 -12.91 -3.56
CA LYS A 46 -11.62 -12.81 -2.76
C LYS A 46 -12.46 -11.59 -3.12
N LEU A 47 -11.85 -10.46 -3.49
CA LEU A 47 -12.57 -9.30 -3.99
C LEU A 47 -13.30 -9.58 -5.32
N ILE A 48 -12.70 -10.40 -6.19
CA ILE A 48 -13.34 -10.86 -7.43
C ILE A 48 -14.49 -11.81 -7.12
N GLU A 49 -14.25 -12.83 -6.29
CA GLU A 49 -15.24 -13.84 -5.91
C GLU A 49 -16.50 -13.20 -5.32
N LEU A 50 -16.33 -12.18 -4.47
CA LEU A 50 -17.43 -11.47 -3.82
C LEU A 50 -18.12 -10.43 -4.73
N GLY A 51 -17.63 -10.21 -5.94
CA GLY A 51 -18.13 -9.19 -6.87
C GLY A 51 -17.81 -7.75 -6.46
N VAL A 52 -16.91 -7.56 -5.49
CA VAL A 52 -16.43 -6.23 -5.07
C VAL A 52 -15.64 -5.58 -6.21
N ILE A 53 -14.89 -6.40 -6.97
CA ILE A 53 -14.20 -6.02 -8.21
C ILE A 53 -14.69 -6.95 -9.32
N ASP A 54 -15.13 -6.35 -10.42
CA ASP A 54 -15.37 -7.03 -11.69
C ASP A 54 -14.07 -6.99 -12.51
N GLU A 55 -13.46 -8.15 -12.73
CA GLU A 55 -12.18 -8.26 -13.44
C GLU A 55 -12.25 -7.77 -14.91
N ASN A 56 -13.44 -7.69 -15.50
CA ASN A 56 -13.64 -7.13 -16.84
C ASN A 56 -13.63 -5.60 -16.83
N LYS A 57 -13.96 -4.97 -15.69
CA LYS A 57 -13.94 -3.51 -15.51
C LYS A 57 -12.60 -3.00 -15.01
N TYR A 58 -11.90 -3.81 -14.22
CA TYR A 58 -10.61 -3.47 -13.66
C TYR A 58 -9.71 -4.70 -13.58
N SER A 59 -8.60 -4.65 -14.31
CA SER A 59 -7.58 -5.69 -14.30
C SER A 59 -6.30 -5.17 -13.67
N SER A 60 -5.69 -5.97 -12.80
CA SER A 60 -4.44 -5.66 -12.12
C SER A 60 -3.71 -6.95 -11.78
N PRO A 61 -2.37 -7.02 -11.89
CA PRO A 61 -1.61 -8.22 -11.52
C PRO A 61 -1.80 -8.59 -10.03
N TYR A 62 -2.15 -7.61 -9.19
CA TYR A 62 -2.38 -7.76 -7.76
C TYR A 62 -3.76 -8.33 -7.39
N LEU A 63 -4.64 -8.58 -8.38
CA LEU A 63 -5.89 -9.32 -8.17
C LEU A 63 -5.69 -10.84 -8.12
N THR A 64 -4.47 -11.31 -8.42
CA THR A 64 -4.08 -12.70 -8.23
C THR A 64 -3.57 -12.93 -6.80
N ARG A 65 -3.21 -14.18 -6.46
CA ARG A 65 -2.60 -14.48 -5.15
C ARG A 65 -1.22 -13.84 -5.03
N GLN A 66 -1.01 -13.09 -3.96
CA GLN A 66 0.23 -12.35 -3.71
C GLN A 66 0.83 -12.77 -2.37
N TYR A 67 1.75 -13.73 -2.39
CA TYR A 67 2.37 -14.25 -1.15
C TYR A 67 3.66 -13.55 -0.73
N ALA A 68 4.29 -12.82 -1.65
CA ALA A 68 5.46 -12.01 -1.33
C ALA A 68 5.06 -10.83 -0.42
N PRO A 69 5.95 -10.38 0.49
CA PRO A 69 5.71 -9.18 1.26
C PRO A 69 5.33 -8.00 0.35
N LEU A 70 4.31 -7.25 0.77
CA LEU A 70 3.71 -6.16 0.00
C LEU A 70 4.72 -5.03 -0.15
N GLU A 71 5.08 -4.74 -1.39
CA GLU A 71 5.89 -3.58 -1.76
C GLU A 71 5.00 -2.57 -2.47
N ILE A 72 4.99 -1.34 -1.96
CA ILE A 72 4.27 -0.21 -2.54
C ILE A 72 5.30 0.79 -3.06
N SER A 73 5.28 1.05 -4.35
CA SER A 73 6.19 1.98 -5.03
C SER A 73 5.40 2.96 -5.90
N SER A 74 6.08 3.92 -6.52
CA SER A 74 5.45 4.82 -7.50
C SER A 74 4.75 4.06 -8.62
N GLU A 75 5.33 2.95 -9.07
CA GLU A 75 4.91 2.19 -10.24
C GLU A 75 3.60 1.42 -10.01
N ASN A 76 3.38 0.92 -8.79
CA ASN A 76 2.19 0.12 -8.46
C ASN A 76 1.21 0.81 -7.51
N SER A 77 1.52 2.04 -7.05
CA SER A 77 0.75 2.79 -6.06
C SER A 77 -0.75 2.83 -6.36
N ARG A 78 -1.11 3.07 -7.63
CA ARG A 78 -2.49 3.12 -8.10
C ARG A 78 -3.21 1.79 -7.96
N ASP A 79 -2.54 0.69 -8.31
CA ASP A 79 -3.13 -0.63 -8.23
C ASP A 79 -3.40 -1.05 -6.78
N ILE A 80 -2.39 -0.85 -5.93
CA ILE A 80 -2.50 -1.13 -4.51
C ILE A 80 -3.58 -0.26 -3.86
N LEU A 81 -3.69 1.02 -4.24
CA LEU A 81 -4.75 1.91 -3.76
C LEU A 81 -6.13 1.35 -4.11
N ASN A 82 -6.37 0.95 -5.36
CA ASN A 82 -7.68 0.45 -5.78
C ASN A 82 -8.05 -0.86 -5.08
N ILE A 83 -7.09 -1.76 -4.90
CA ILE A 83 -7.31 -3.03 -4.19
C ILE A 83 -7.63 -2.78 -2.73
N LEU A 84 -6.86 -1.91 -2.06
CA LEU A 84 -7.11 -1.57 -0.67
C LEU A 84 -8.37 -0.73 -0.49
N TRP A 85 -8.77 0.07 -1.48
CA TRP A 85 -10.06 0.76 -1.50
C TRP A 85 -11.20 -0.26 -1.53
N GLY A 86 -11.18 -1.21 -2.49
CA GLY A 86 -12.19 -2.27 -2.56
C GLY A 86 -12.23 -3.11 -1.29
N PHE A 87 -11.06 -3.50 -0.77
CA PHE A 87 -10.94 -4.23 0.49
C PHE A 87 -11.48 -3.44 1.69
N GLY A 88 -11.07 -2.19 1.90
CA GLY A 88 -11.53 -1.36 3.01
C GLY A 88 -13.03 -1.06 2.93
N LEU A 89 -13.58 -0.92 1.72
CA LEU A 89 -15.03 -0.78 1.52
C LEU A 89 -15.78 -2.06 1.90
N ALA A 90 -15.25 -3.22 1.50
CA ALA A 90 -15.94 -4.51 1.57
C ALA A 90 -15.80 -5.22 2.92
N ASN A 91 -14.63 -5.10 3.55
CA ASN A 91 -14.33 -5.79 4.80
C ASN A 91 -15.21 -5.23 5.93
N LYS A 92 -15.76 -6.13 6.74
CA LYS A 92 -16.62 -5.74 7.86
C LYS A 92 -15.81 -4.97 8.90
N ASN A 93 -16.19 -3.72 9.16
CA ASN A 93 -15.51 -2.87 10.15
C ASN A 93 -16.48 -1.90 10.83
N GLU A 94 -16.45 -1.83 12.16
CA GLU A 94 -17.33 -0.96 12.95
C GLU A 94 -17.13 0.54 12.66
N ILE A 95 -15.96 0.95 12.13
CA ILE A 95 -15.71 2.34 11.71
C ILE A 95 -16.69 2.75 10.60
N LEU A 96 -17.05 1.84 9.70
CA LEU A 96 -17.99 2.10 8.61
C LEU A 96 -19.44 2.07 9.09
N GLU A 97 -19.73 1.29 10.14
CA GLU A 97 -21.09 1.12 10.65
C GLU A 97 -21.48 2.19 11.67
N THR A 98 -20.52 2.69 12.45
CA THR A 98 -20.76 3.60 13.59
C THR A 98 -19.91 4.86 13.57
N GLY A 99 -18.95 4.96 12.64
CA GLY A 99 -18.07 6.12 12.50
C GLY A 99 -18.70 7.29 11.72
N PRO A 100 -17.89 8.29 11.33
CA PRO A 100 -18.38 9.56 10.80
C PRO A 100 -19.21 9.45 9.52
N MET A 101 -18.96 8.45 8.66
CA MET A 101 -19.78 8.23 7.46
C MET A 101 -21.21 7.79 7.75
N ALA A 102 -21.46 7.22 8.93
CA ALA A 102 -22.80 6.82 9.38
C ALA A 102 -23.56 7.96 10.06
N ASP A 103 -22.95 9.14 10.23
CA ASP A 103 -23.58 10.31 10.84
C ASP A 103 -24.79 10.75 9.98
N PRO A 104 -26.02 10.81 10.56
CA PRO A 104 -27.23 11.17 9.83
C PRO A 104 -27.16 12.51 9.09
N LYS A 105 -26.30 13.44 9.53
CA LYS A 105 -26.13 14.75 8.86
C LYS A 105 -25.66 14.62 7.40
N TYR A 106 -25.06 13.49 7.04
CA TYR A 106 -24.59 13.21 5.67
C TYR A 106 -25.61 12.47 4.81
N GLY A 107 -26.75 12.05 5.37
CA GLY A 107 -27.77 11.31 4.62
C GLY A 107 -27.39 9.85 4.32
N GLY A 108 -26.36 9.32 4.98
CA GLY A 108 -25.87 7.95 4.83
C GLY A 108 -24.53 7.87 4.09
N PRO A 109 -23.90 6.68 4.07
CA PRO A 109 -22.55 6.51 3.54
C PRO A 109 -22.51 6.55 2.00
N GLU A 110 -23.62 6.32 1.30
CA GLU A 110 -23.65 6.12 -0.15
C GLU A 110 -23.12 7.31 -0.97
N GLY A 111 -23.37 8.54 -0.50
CA GLY A 111 -23.02 9.78 -1.22
C GLY A 111 -21.54 10.18 -1.18
N PHE A 112 -20.70 9.46 -0.42
CA PHE A 112 -19.28 9.78 -0.32
C PHE A 112 -18.50 9.31 -1.56
N ALA A 113 -17.35 9.93 -1.83
CA ALA A 113 -16.50 9.55 -2.96
C ALA A 113 -15.95 8.12 -2.82
N SER A 114 -15.75 7.64 -1.59
CA SER A 114 -15.32 6.25 -1.32
C SER A 114 -16.38 5.20 -1.66
N THR A 115 -17.65 5.55 -1.74
CA THR A 115 -18.75 4.63 -2.06
C THR A 115 -19.35 4.94 -3.41
N GLY A 116 -19.86 6.15 -3.63
CA GLY A 116 -20.46 6.57 -4.90
C GLY A 116 -19.46 6.63 -6.06
N GLY A 117 -18.16 6.78 -5.75
CA GLY A 117 -17.08 6.69 -6.74
C GLY A 117 -16.66 5.26 -7.07
N TRP A 118 -17.12 4.25 -6.33
CA TRP A 118 -16.76 2.85 -6.57
C TRP A 118 -17.62 2.25 -7.70
N THR A 119 -17.08 2.22 -8.91
CA THR A 119 -17.84 1.81 -10.12
C THR A 119 -17.32 0.52 -10.76
N ILE A 120 -16.23 -0.04 -10.21
CA ILE A 120 -15.55 -1.21 -10.76
C ILE A 120 -16.03 -2.55 -10.19
N GLY A 121 -17.04 -2.56 -9.30
CA GLY A 121 -17.68 -3.78 -8.80
C GLY A 121 -18.74 -4.34 -9.75
N THR A 122 -19.17 -5.57 -9.49
CA THR A 122 -20.28 -6.23 -10.21
C THR A 122 -21.62 -5.65 -9.78
N ASN A 123 -21.78 -5.38 -8.47
CA ASN A 123 -23.00 -4.86 -7.87
C ASN A 123 -22.82 -3.44 -7.35
N HIS A 124 -23.91 -2.86 -6.86
CA HIS A 124 -23.90 -1.57 -6.18
C HIS A 124 -22.92 -1.59 -4.97
N PRO A 125 -22.14 -0.51 -4.72
CA PRO A 125 -21.15 -0.48 -3.62
C PRO A 125 -21.73 -0.81 -2.25
N MET A 126 -22.96 -0.35 -1.99
CA MET A 126 -23.68 -0.64 -0.74
C MET A 126 -24.06 -2.11 -0.55
N SER A 127 -23.96 -2.94 -1.60
CA SER A 127 -24.07 -4.41 -1.49
C SER A 127 -22.84 -5.03 -0.82
N HIS A 128 -21.74 -4.29 -0.70
CA HIS A 128 -20.47 -4.77 -0.13
C HIS A 128 -20.01 -3.97 1.09
N TYR A 129 -20.46 -2.71 1.23
CA TYR A 129 -20.08 -1.81 2.32
C TYR A 129 -20.18 -2.47 3.72
N SER A 130 -19.01 -2.74 4.33
CA SER A 130 -18.88 -3.38 5.66
C SER A 130 -19.64 -4.71 5.82
N LYS A 131 -19.63 -5.57 4.80
CA LYS A 131 -20.47 -6.79 4.79
C LYS A 131 -19.70 -8.10 4.84
N HIS A 132 -18.43 -8.11 4.47
CA HIS A 132 -17.71 -9.35 4.24
C HIS A 132 -16.61 -9.58 5.27
N ASP A 133 -16.52 -10.79 5.79
CA ASP A 133 -15.40 -11.21 6.65
C ASP A 133 -14.23 -11.67 5.76
N ILE A 134 -13.59 -10.73 5.06
CA ILE A 134 -12.37 -11.00 4.27
C ILE A 134 -11.21 -11.23 5.24
N VAL A 135 -11.05 -10.30 6.20
CA VAL A 135 -10.09 -10.35 7.30
C VAL A 135 -10.80 -9.98 8.59
N THR A 136 -10.72 -10.86 9.59
CA THR A 136 -11.31 -10.63 10.92
C THR A 136 -10.27 -10.05 11.87
N LEU A 137 -10.63 -8.95 12.53
CA LEU A 137 -9.85 -8.34 13.60
C LEU A 137 -10.38 -8.82 14.97
N ASN A 138 -9.48 -9.20 15.87
CA ASN A 138 -9.87 -9.37 17.27
C ASN A 138 -10.07 -8.00 17.96
N ALA A 139 -10.64 -8.00 19.16
CA ALA A 139 -10.96 -6.78 19.89
C ALA A 139 -9.75 -5.82 20.09
N GLN A 140 -8.56 -6.37 20.32
CA GLN A 140 -7.35 -5.56 20.50
C GLN A 140 -6.89 -4.94 19.17
N GLN A 141 -6.97 -5.71 18.08
CA GLN A 141 -6.65 -5.22 16.73
C GLN A 141 -7.64 -4.14 16.28
N GLN A 142 -8.95 -4.34 16.48
CA GLN A 142 -9.95 -3.33 16.16
C GLN A 142 -9.74 -2.04 16.97
N LYS A 143 -9.46 -2.16 18.28
CA LYS A 143 -9.13 -1.01 19.12
C LYS A 143 -7.90 -0.25 18.61
N LEU A 144 -6.89 -0.97 18.12
CA LEU A 144 -5.70 -0.37 17.53
C LEU A 144 -6.04 0.37 16.22
N VAL A 145 -6.81 -0.23 15.32
CA VAL A 145 -7.28 0.43 14.08
C VAL A 145 -8.09 1.68 14.39
N ASN A 146 -9.01 1.63 15.36
CA ASN A 146 -9.78 2.80 15.81
C ASN A 146 -8.90 3.94 16.35
N SER A 147 -7.84 3.60 17.09
CA SER A 147 -6.89 4.55 17.67
C SER A 147 -6.07 5.22 16.56
N VAL A 148 -5.41 4.42 15.73
CA VAL A 148 -4.47 4.90 14.72
C VAL A 148 -5.19 5.64 13.59
N SER A 149 -6.33 5.13 13.12
CA SER A 149 -7.07 5.74 12.01
C SER A 149 -7.50 7.19 12.29
N LYS A 150 -7.66 7.57 13.56
CA LYS A 150 -7.97 8.96 13.98
C LYS A 150 -6.78 9.92 13.88
N ARG A 151 -5.56 9.40 13.75
CA ARG A 151 -4.30 10.17 13.68
C ARG A 151 -3.64 10.16 12.30
N ILE A 152 -4.12 9.32 11.38
CA ILE A 152 -3.63 9.29 10.00
C ILE A 152 -4.48 10.22 9.13
N PHE A 153 -3.85 11.28 8.63
CA PHE A 153 -4.48 12.28 7.77
C PHE A 153 -3.96 12.18 6.34
N ARG A 154 -4.81 12.56 5.39
CA ARG A 154 -4.43 12.69 3.98
C ARG A 154 -3.89 14.10 3.74
N PRO A 155 -2.87 14.31 2.90
CA PRO A 155 -2.35 15.64 2.62
C PRO A 155 -3.34 16.59 1.91
N CYS A 156 -4.40 16.07 1.28
CA CYS A 156 -5.37 16.88 0.53
C CYS A 156 -6.54 17.43 1.37
N CYS A 157 -6.78 16.92 2.59
CA CYS A 157 -7.90 17.35 3.44
C CYS A 157 -7.67 17.01 4.92
N PRO A 158 -8.36 17.69 5.86
CA PRO A 158 -8.18 17.43 7.30
C PRO A 158 -8.94 16.19 7.81
N ASN A 159 -9.53 15.38 6.93
CA ASN A 159 -10.29 14.20 7.36
C ASN A 159 -9.33 13.04 7.68
N PRO A 160 -9.47 12.40 8.85
CA PRO A 160 -8.63 11.26 9.21
C PRO A 160 -9.02 10.00 8.39
N ALA A 161 -8.20 8.94 8.44
CA ALA A 161 -8.59 7.62 7.91
C ALA A 161 -9.83 7.05 8.63
N TYR A 162 -10.07 7.47 9.88
CA TYR A 162 -11.31 7.19 10.63
C TYR A 162 -12.56 7.80 9.97
N PHE A 163 -12.39 8.79 9.09
CA PHE A 163 -13.44 9.28 8.19
C PHE A 163 -13.06 8.94 6.73
N PRO A 164 -13.32 7.70 6.26
CA PRO A 164 -12.89 7.22 4.95
C PRO A 164 -13.83 7.66 3.83
N ASP A 165 -14.04 8.97 3.68
CA ASP A 165 -14.96 9.63 2.75
C ASP A 165 -14.53 9.62 1.28
N CYS A 166 -13.27 9.28 1.00
CA CYS A 166 -12.71 9.18 -0.35
C CYS A 166 -11.95 7.86 -0.55
N ASN A 167 -11.62 7.54 -1.80
CA ASN A 167 -10.85 6.36 -2.16
C ASN A 167 -9.55 6.20 -1.35
N HIS A 168 -8.80 7.29 -1.16
CA HIS A 168 -7.56 7.28 -0.36
C HIS A 168 -7.82 6.99 1.12
N GLY A 169 -8.91 7.54 1.66
CA GLY A 169 -9.29 7.31 3.06
C GLY A 169 -9.72 5.88 3.30
N MET A 170 -10.52 5.33 2.39
CA MET A 170 -10.97 3.94 2.44
C MET A 170 -9.82 2.95 2.21
N ALA A 171 -8.93 3.24 1.27
CA ALA A 171 -7.71 2.44 1.06
C ALA A 171 -6.79 2.47 2.29
N MET A 172 -6.65 3.63 2.93
CA MET A 172 -5.86 3.74 4.16
C MET A 172 -6.51 2.96 5.32
N LEU A 173 -7.84 3.01 5.47
CA LEU A 173 -8.54 2.16 6.44
C LEU A 173 -8.23 0.68 6.19
N GLY A 174 -8.39 0.20 4.95
CA GLY A 174 -8.05 -1.16 4.57
C GLY A 174 -6.60 -1.54 4.87
N LEU A 175 -5.64 -0.63 4.62
CA LEU A 175 -4.24 -0.85 4.98
C LEU A 175 -4.06 -1.03 6.50
N LEU A 176 -4.70 -0.19 7.31
CA LEU A 176 -4.63 -0.25 8.77
C LEU A 176 -5.21 -1.56 9.31
N GLU A 177 -6.31 -2.04 8.73
CA GLU A 177 -6.88 -3.35 9.06
C GLU A 177 -5.89 -4.48 8.81
N LEU A 178 -5.23 -4.50 7.63
CA LEU A 178 -4.23 -5.51 7.32
C LEU A 178 -3.00 -5.42 8.24
N MET A 179 -2.53 -4.22 8.56
CA MET A 179 -1.42 -4.03 9.48
C MET A 179 -1.75 -4.57 10.88
N ALA A 180 -2.92 -4.23 11.42
CA ALA A 180 -3.35 -4.72 12.72
C ALA A 180 -3.57 -6.25 12.71
N HIS A 181 -4.19 -6.79 11.66
CA HIS A 181 -4.37 -8.24 11.49
C HIS A 181 -3.04 -9.00 11.52
N ASN A 182 -2.02 -8.44 10.87
CA ASN A 182 -0.66 -9.00 10.83
C ASN A 182 0.21 -8.64 12.04
N GLY A 183 -0.38 -8.06 13.09
CA GLY A 183 0.29 -7.87 14.39
C GLY A 183 1.25 -6.70 14.46
N LEU A 184 1.14 -5.71 13.57
CA LEU A 184 1.90 -4.46 13.71
C LEU A 184 1.40 -3.66 14.92
N ASP A 185 2.34 -3.00 15.60
CA ASP A 185 2.03 -2.07 16.68
C ASP A 185 1.66 -0.68 16.17
N GLU A 186 1.16 0.17 17.07
CA GLU A 186 0.74 1.55 16.79
C GLU A 186 1.81 2.36 16.05
N LYS A 187 3.06 2.31 16.53
CA LYS A 187 4.17 3.07 15.96
C LYS A 187 4.47 2.64 14.52
N ASN A 188 4.54 1.34 14.26
CA ASN A 188 4.80 0.84 12.91
C ASN A 188 3.64 1.14 11.97
N MET A 189 2.38 1.00 12.44
CA MET A 189 1.21 1.36 11.64
C MET A 189 1.24 2.83 11.20
N GLU A 190 1.56 3.75 12.12
CA GLU A 190 1.67 5.17 11.80
C GLU A 190 2.79 5.45 10.80
N GLN A 191 3.98 4.88 11.04
CA GLN A 191 5.13 5.05 10.15
C GLN A 191 4.87 4.53 8.73
N TYR A 192 4.26 3.35 8.60
CA TYR A 192 3.91 2.80 7.28
C TYR A 192 2.82 3.62 6.60
N ALA A 193 1.78 4.02 7.32
CA ALA A 193 0.69 4.84 6.77
C ALA A 193 1.20 6.17 6.19
N HIS A 194 2.09 6.87 6.90
CA HIS A 194 2.68 8.12 6.42
C HIS A 194 3.51 7.92 5.14
N LYS A 195 4.36 6.89 5.11
CA LYS A 195 5.17 6.58 3.91
C LYS A 195 4.31 6.17 2.71
N VAL A 196 3.22 5.45 2.95
CA VAL A 196 2.29 5.07 1.87
C VAL A 196 1.52 6.28 1.34
N ASN A 197 1.12 7.22 2.21
CA ASN A 197 0.55 8.49 1.76
C ASN A 197 1.48 9.25 0.82
N GLU A 198 2.80 9.27 1.06
CA GLU A 198 3.74 9.89 0.12
C GLU A 198 3.63 9.28 -1.29
N MET A 199 3.40 7.96 -1.39
CA MET A 199 3.24 7.28 -2.67
C MET A 199 1.89 7.57 -3.33
N TRP A 200 0.82 7.71 -2.55
CA TRP A 200 -0.53 8.01 -3.07
C TRP A 200 -0.77 9.48 -3.39
N PHE A 201 0.09 10.39 -2.91
CA PHE A 201 0.01 11.83 -3.20
C PHE A 201 1.32 12.36 -3.83
N PRO A 202 1.72 11.88 -5.02
CA PRO A 202 3.02 12.20 -5.63
C PRO A 202 3.17 13.68 -6.02
N GLU A 203 2.09 14.35 -6.41
CA GLU A 203 2.13 15.78 -6.79
C GLU A 203 2.38 16.68 -5.58
N LEU A 204 1.87 16.30 -4.40
CA LEU A 204 2.10 17.02 -3.15
C LEU A 204 3.52 16.77 -2.60
N ARG A 205 4.15 15.64 -2.94
CA ARG A 205 5.60 15.44 -2.75
C ARG A 205 6.41 16.44 -3.57
N GLN A 206 6.06 16.65 -4.85
CA GLN A 206 6.82 17.52 -5.75
C GLN A 206 6.64 19.01 -5.45
N ASN A 207 5.48 19.38 -4.89
CA ASN A 207 5.18 20.75 -4.48
C ASN A 207 5.51 21.03 -3.00
N SER A 208 6.21 20.10 -2.32
CA SER A 208 6.73 20.33 -0.97
C SER A 208 8.00 21.19 -0.96
N SER A 209 8.00 22.30 -1.72
CA SER A 209 8.79 23.48 -1.33
C SER A 209 8.07 24.22 -0.20
N CYS A 210 7.80 23.52 0.89
CA CYS A 210 7.77 24.17 2.18
C CYS A 210 9.23 24.45 2.54
N ALA A 211 9.75 25.51 1.93
CA ALA A 211 10.77 26.33 2.55
C ALA A 211 10.30 26.61 3.99
N VAL A 212 11.06 26.11 4.94
CA VAL A 212 11.28 26.82 6.20
C VAL A 212 12.40 27.81 5.94
#